data_AF-A0A4P0YAN7-F1
#
_entry.id   AF-A0A4P0YAN7-F1
#
_cell.length_a   1.000
_cell.length_b   1.000
_cell.length_c   1.000
_cell.angle_alpha   90.00
_cell.angle_beta   90.00
_cell.angle_gamma   90.00
#
_symmetry.space_group_name_H-M   'P 1'
#
loop_
_entity.id
_entity.type
_entity.pdbx_description
1 polymer ?
#
loop_
_entity_poly.entity_id
_entity_poly.type
_entity_poly.pdbx_seq_one_letter_code
_entity_poly.pdbx_strand_id
1 'polypeptide(L)' 'MRRILTTLMILLAVIVAGLTSLVLLVNPNDFAPIWCMRWQSASGYQLDLDGPLRWHVWPQLSILSGTD' A
#
# COMPACT_ATOMS: atom_id res chain seq x y z
N MET A 1 2.58 -0.26 -37.73
CA MET A 1 3.20 0.37 -36.54
C MET A 1 2.21 1.18 -35.70
N ARG A 2 1.43 2.10 -36.28
CA ARG A 2 0.49 2.96 -35.52
C ARG A 2 -0.57 2.19 -34.69
N ARG A 3 -1.09 1.07 -35.20
CA ARG A 3 -2.07 0.23 -34.49
C ARG A 3 -1.53 -0.45 -33.23
N ILE A 4 -0.26 -0.91 -33.25
CA ILE A 4 0.38 -1.54 -32.09
C ILE A 4 0.53 -0.54 -30.96
N LEU A 5 0.97 0.69 -31.29
CA LEU A 5 1.11 1.76 -30.30
C LEU A 5 -0.23 2.13 -29.67
N THR A 6 -1.31 2.20 -30.45
CA THR A 6 -2.66 2.46 -29.92
C THR A 6 -3.12 1.35 -28.98
N THR A 7 -2.95 0.07 -29.35
CA THR A 7 -3.27 -1.05 -28.46
C THR A 7 -2.46 -1.00 -27.16
N LEU A 8 -1.18 -0.66 -27.25
CA LEU A 8 -0.30 -0.52 -26.09
C LEU A 8 -0.77 0.61 -25.17
N MET A 9 -1.18 1.74 -25.74
CA MET A 9 -1.71 2.89 -24.98
C MET A 9 -3.03 2.56 -24.29
N ILE A 10 -3.92 1.81 -24.95
CA ILE A 10 -5.16 1.34 -24.33
C ILE A 10 -4.85 0.40 -23.17
N LEU A 11 -3.95 -0.56 -23.37
CA LEU A 11 -3.55 -1.49 -22.32
C LEU A 11 -2.97 -0.74 -21.11
N LEU A 12 -2.08 0.23 -21.36
CA LEU A 12 -1.50 1.06 -20.32
C LEU A 12 -2.58 1.85 -19.57
N ALA A 13 -3.52 2.47 -20.31
CA ALA A 13 -4.62 3.21 -19.71
C ALA A 13 -5.50 2.33 -18.81
N VAL A 14 -5.79 1.10 -19.24
CA VAL A 14 -6.55 0.12 -18.44
C VAL A 14 -5.81 -0.25 -17.15
N ILE A 15 -4.49 -0.47 -17.22
CA ILE A 15 -3.67 -0.77 -16.04
C ILE A 15 -3.69 0.41 -15.07
N VAL A 16 -3.44 1.63 -15.56
CA VAL A 16 -3.46 2.84 -14.72
C VAL A 16 -4.83 3.05 -14.10
N ALA A 17 -5.91 2.90 -14.85
CA ALA A 17 -7.27 3.03 -14.33
C ALA A 17 -7.56 1.96 -13.26
N GLY A 18 -7.14 0.71 -13.47
CA GLY A 18 -7.29 -0.38 -12.50
C GLY A 18 -6.53 -0.11 -11.20
N LEU A 19 -5.26 0.31 -11.30
CA LEU A 19 -4.45 0.68 -10.13
C LEU A 19 -5.03 1.88 -9.39
N THR A 20 -5.50 2.89 -10.12
CA THR A 20 -6.12 4.09 -9.53
C THR A 20 -7.39 3.73 -8.77
N SER A 21 -8.24 2.89 -9.36
CA SER A 21 -9.45 2.38 -8.72
C SER A 21 -9.11 1.63 -7.43
N LEU A 22 -8.11 0.74 -7.47
CA LEU A 22 -7.66 0.00 -6.30
C LEU A 22 -7.25 0.94 -5.16
N VAL A 23 -6.41 1.94 -5.45
CA VAL A 23 -5.94 2.90 -4.43
C VAL A 23 -7.08 3.73 -3.84
N LEU A 24 -8.06 4.12 -4.65
CA LEU A 24 -9.17 4.96 -4.20
C LEU A 24 -10.23 4.17 -3.43
N LEU A 25 -10.52 2.92 -3.82
CA LEU A 25 -11.59 2.13 -3.24
C LEU A 25 -11.13 1.25 -2.09
N VAL A 26 -9.84 0.91 -2.01
CA VAL A 26 -9.32 0.06 -0.94
C VAL A 26 -8.92 0.93 0.25
N ASN A 27 -9.53 0.68 1.40
CA ASN A 27 -9.13 1.32 2.65
C ASN A 27 -8.03 0.48 3.33
N PRO A 28 -6.82 1.00 3.55
CA PRO A 28 -5.73 0.24 4.18
C PRO A 28 -6.05 -0.14 5.63
N ASN A 29 -6.96 0.58 6.29
CA ASN A 29 -7.38 0.31 7.67
C ASN A 29 -8.15 -1.01 7.80
N ASP A 30 -8.76 -1.52 6.72
CA ASP A 30 -9.49 -2.79 6.75
C ASP A 30 -8.55 -3.99 6.93
N PHE A 31 -7.27 -3.83 6.60
CA PHE A 31 -6.28 -4.89 6.75
C PHE A 31 -5.48 -4.81 8.04
N ALA A 32 -5.36 -3.61 8.64
CA ALA A 32 -4.64 -3.37 9.90
C ALA A 32 -4.88 -4.45 10.98
N PRO A 33 -6.13 -4.77 11.35
CA PRO A 33 -6.41 -5.73 12.42
C PRO A 33 -5.95 -7.15 12.07
N ILE A 34 -6.06 -7.53 10.79
CA ILE A 34 -5.64 -8.85 10.30
C ILE A 34 -4.12 -8.98 10.41
N TRP A 35 -3.38 -7.93 10.06
CA TRP A 35 -1.93 -7.91 10.14
C TRP A 35 -1.43 -7.89 11.58
N CYS A 36 -2.02 -7.06 12.46
CA CYS A 36 -1.68 -7.02 13.88
C CYS A 36 -1.90 -8.39 14.55
N MET A 37 -3.04 -9.05 14.29
CA MET A 37 -3.33 -10.36 14.86
C MET A 37 -2.31 -11.42 14.41
N ARG A 38 -1.98 -11.45 13.11
CA ARG A 38 -0.96 -12.36 12.56
C ARG A 38 0.42 -12.10 13.15
N TRP A 39 0.79 -10.82 13.31
CA TRP A 39 2.07 -10.42 13.91
C TRP A 39 2.15 -10.77 15.39
N GLN A 40 1.07 -10.56 16.14
CA GLN A 40 1.03 -10.88 17.57
C GLN A 40 1.16 -12.38 17.80
N SER A 41 0.53 -13.22 16.96
CA SER A 41 0.72 -14.67 17.01
C SER A 41 2.14 -15.13 16.64
N ALA A 42 2.83 -14.41 15.75
CA ALA A 42 4.16 -14.79 15.28
C ALA A 42 5.31 -14.25 16.16
N SER A 43 5.13 -13.08 16.77
CA SER A 43 6.18 -12.36 17.52
C SER A 43 5.99 -12.42 19.04
N GLY A 44 4.78 -12.73 19.53
CA GLY A 44 4.45 -12.70 20.95
C GLY A 44 4.28 -11.29 21.54
N TYR A 45 4.50 -10.24 20.75
CA TYR A 45 4.31 -8.84 21.14
C TYR A 45 3.07 -8.24 20.48
N GLN A 46 2.37 -7.38 21.22
CA GLN A 46 1.22 -6.65 20.71
C GLN A 46 1.70 -5.49 19.84
N LEU A 47 1.42 -5.56 18.54
CA LEU A 47 1.70 -4.47 17.62
C LEU A 47 0.57 -3.44 17.73
N ASP A 48 0.81 -2.37 18.47
CA ASP A 48 -0.10 -1.22 18.53
C ASP A 48 0.22 -0.27 17.37
N LEU A 49 -0.71 -0.19 16.41
CA LEU A 49 -0.61 0.77 15.31
C LEU A 49 -1.32 2.04 15.76
N ASP A 50 -0.54 2.99 16.27
CA ASP A 50 -1.07 4.25 16.80
C ASP A 50 -1.54 5.15 15.65
N GLY A 51 -2.86 5.18 15.41
CA GLY A 51 -3.52 6.01 14.40
C GLY A 51 -3.94 5.28 13.10
N PRO A 52 -4.76 5.93 12.25
CA PRO A 52 -5.24 5.33 11.01
C PRO A 52 -4.11 5.17 9.99
N LEU A 53 -4.01 3.99 9.39
CA LEU A 53 -3.15 3.74 8.24
C LEU A 53 -3.61 4.62 7.08
N ARG A 54 -2.67 5.34 6.48
CA ARG A 54 -2.90 6.18 5.31
C ARG A 54 -2.09 5.63 4.15
N TRP A 55 -2.64 5.74 2.94
CA TRP A 55 -1.87 5.49 1.72
C TRP A 55 -0.67 6.43 1.70
N HIS A 56 0.53 5.87 1.85
CA HIS A 56 1.78 6.60 1.75
C HIS A 56 2.50 6.12 0.48
N VAL A 57 2.53 6.99 -0.53
CA VAL A 57 3.09 6.67 -1.87
C VAL A 57 4.61 6.93 -1.91
N TRP A 58 5.14 7.62 -0.90
CA TRP A 58 6.55 7.92 -0.74
C TRP A 58 7.09 7.18 0.49
N PRO A 59 8.35 6.74 0.57
CA PRO A 59 8.87 6.18 1.81
C PRO A 59 9.12 7.29 2.84
N GLN A 60 8.66 7.07 4.07
CA GLN A 60 9.09 7.90 5.20
C GLN A 60 10.54 7.52 5.51
N LEU A 61 11.47 8.46 5.34
CA LEU A 61 12.85 8.30 5.78
C LEU A 61 12.87 8.34 7.32
N SER A 62 12.55 7.22 7.95
CA SER A 62 12.81 7.05 9.38
C SER A 62 14.32 6.92 9.55
N ILE A 63 14.97 8.04 9.85
CA ILE A 63 16.31 8.00 10.43
C ILE A 63 16.12 7.46 11.84
N LEU A 64 16.35 6.15 12.02
CA LEU A 64 16.57 5.55 13.33
C LEU A 64 17.91 6.08 13.86
N SER A 65 17.94 7.36 14.24
CA SER A 65 19.02 7.91 15.04
C SER A 65 18.76 7.43 16.46
N GLY A 66 19.24 6.23 16.77
CA GLY A 66 19.37 5.81 18.14
C GLY A 66 20.32 6.76 18.85
N THR A 67 19.79 7.55 19.77
CA THR A 67 20.54 8.15 20.86
C THR A 67 19.69 7.98 22.11
N ASP A 68 20.24 7.14 22.99
CA ASP A 68 19.96 6.93 24.42
C ASP A 68 18.89 5.90 24.79
#